data_AF-A0A929YSE4-F1
#
_entry.id   AF-A0A929YSE4-F1
#
_cell.length_a   1.000
_cell.length_b   1.000
_cell.length_c   1.000
_cell.angle_alpha   90.00
_cell.angle_beta   90.00
_cell.angle_gamma   90.00
#
_symmetry.space_group_name_H-M   'P 1'
#
loop_
_entity.id
_entity.type
_entity.pdbx_description
1 polymer ?
#
loop_
_entity_poly.entity_id
_entity_poly.type
_entity_poly.pdbx_seq_one_letter_code
_entity_poly.pdbx_strand_id
1 'polypeptide(L)'
;LKGRHIPILTLDPKWELLFADEGIPEDIRQKADELNHLLSVQSILRGQMKERKRQKSQLLEEMVDLREQARQTEENVLIEQELQRHREQINECNQKLEELTEAQIGLPTQIYELNFSLMLMTMDLCYRDMQENTDKIRLSNEWIRQVRIELKKQLIRKQESEFHNYQIYQYMHDIFGPEVIDVFDLEYDPEKWHPVLDDKPASGG
;
A
#
# COMPACT_ATOMS: atom_id res chain seq x y z
N LEU A 1 18.24 -9.68 -6.53
CA LEU A 1 17.75 -8.30 -6.77
C LEU A 1 18.49 -7.59 -7.90
N LYS A 2 19.80 -7.82 -8.13
CA LYS A 2 20.49 -7.32 -9.34
C LYS A 2 19.79 -7.81 -10.61
N GLY A 3 19.39 -6.87 -11.47
CA GLY A 3 18.76 -7.14 -12.77
C GLY A 3 17.23 -6.98 -12.83
N ARG A 4 16.54 -6.68 -11.71
CA ARG A 4 15.11 -6.35 -11.75
C ARG A 4 14.89 -4.84 -11.77
N HIS A 5 14.07 -4.38 -12.72
CA HIS A 5 13.63 -2.99 -12.79
C HIS A 5 12.63 -2.74 -11.66
N ILE A 6 12.98 -1.83 -10.75
CA ILE A 6 12.11 -1.43 -9.65
C ILE A 6 11.39 -0.15 -10.09
N PRO A 7 10.05 -0.12 -10.09
CA PRO A 7 9.31 1.11 -10.38
C PRO A 7 9.64 2.18 -9.35
N ILE A 8 9.52 3.44 -9.74
CA ILE A 8 9.69 4.55 -8.79
C ILE A 8 8.51 4.51 -7.81
N LEU A 9 8.81 4.24 -6.54
CA LEU A 9 7.80 3.93 -5.54
C LEU A 9 6.86 5.11 -5.28
N THR A 10 7.40 6.32 -5.18
CA THR A 10 6.63 7.54 -4.89
C THR A 10 5.69 7.95 -6.03
N LEU A 11 5.77 7.31 -7.20
CA LEU A 11 4.85 7.54 -8.32
C LEU A 11 3.70 6.53 -8.34
N ASP A 12 3.74 5.47 -7.54
CA ASP A 12 2.66 4.48 -7.45
C ASP A 12 1.77 4.79 -6.23
N PRO A 13 0.48 5.11 -6.40
CA PRO A 13 -0.41 5.40 -5.27
C PRO A 13 -0.57 4.20 -4.31
N LYS A 14 -0.30 2.97 -4.79
CA LYS A 14 -0.33 1.78 -3.92
C LYS A 14 0.78 1.79 -2.88
N TRP A 15 1.87 2.50 -3.12
CA TRP A 15 2.95 2.62 -2.14
C TRP A 15 2.47 3.36 -0.89
N GLU A 16 1.72 4.45 -1.03
CA GLU A 16 1.14 5.18 0.11
C GLU A 16 0.12 4.33 0.88
N LEU A 17 -0.65 3.49 0.17
CA LEU A 17 -1.62 2.57 0.78
C LEU A 17 -0.96 1.53 1.70
N LEU A 18 0.33 1.23 1.54
CA LEU A 18 1.05 0.35 2.46
C LEU A 18 1.13 0.91 3.90
N PHE A 19 0.88 2.21 4.05
CA PHE A 19 0.98 2.93 5.32
C PHE A 19 -0.36 3.51 5.77
N ALA A 20 -1.49 3.03 5.24
CA ALA A 20 -2.81 3.65 5.47
C ALA A 20 -3.24 3.65 6.95
N ASP A 21 -2.87 2.61 7.69
CA ASP A 21 -3.29 2.44 9.09
C ASP A 21 -2.38 3.19 10.08
N GLU A 22 -1.06 3.10 9.91
CA GLU A 22 -0.07 3.64 10.87
C GLU A 22 0.61 4.93 10.41
N GLY A 23 0.42 5.32 9.14
CA GLY A 23 1.09 6.46 8.52
C GLY A 23 2.54 6.16 8.10
N ILE A 24 3.06 6.97 7.18
CA ILE A 24 4.43 6.79 6.67
C ILE A 24 5.43 7.21 7.77
N PRO A 25 6.34 6.32 8.20
CA PRO A 25 7.40 6.64 9.15
C PRO A 25 8.29 7.78 8.65
N GLU A 26 8.79 8.60 9.58
CA GLU A 26 9.54 9.82 9.25
C GLU A 26 10.78 9.54 8.38
N ASP A 27 11.59 8.52 8.71
CA ASP A 27 12.79 8.18 7.93
C ASP A 27 12.46 7.74 6.49
N ILE A 28 11.32 7.08 6.29
CA ILE A 28 10.81 6.68 4.97
C ILE A 28 10.30 7.90 4.21
N ARG A 29 9.58 8.79 4.90
CA ARG A 29 9.07 10.05 4.34
C ARG A 29 10.22 10.94 3.85
N GLN A 30 11.27 11.12 4.66
CA GLN A 30 12.43 11.92 4.27
C GLN A 30 13.10 11.41 3.00
N LYS A 31 13.28 10.09 2.87
CA LYS A 31 13.82 9.48 1.65
C LYS A 31 12.88 9.60 0.45
N ALA A 32 11.57 9.51 0.68
CA ALA A 32 10.57 9.72 -0.37
C ALA A 32 10.59 11.18 -0.86
N ASP A 33 10.70 12.15 0.04
CA ASP A 33 10.79 13.57 -0.28
C ASP A 33 12.09 13.90 -1.04
N GLU A 34 13.22 13.33 -0.61
CA GLU A 34 14.50 13.45 -1.31
C GLU A 34 14.40 12.85 -2.74
N LEU A 35 13.74 11.70 -2.89
CA LEU A 35 13.51 11.08 -4.20
C LEU A 35 12.64 11.95 -5.09
N ASN A 36 11.54 12.49 -4.56
CA ASN A 36 10.66 13.40 -5.27
C ASN A 36 11.38 14.70 -5.67
N HIS A 37 12.27 15.21 -4.82
CA HIS A 37 13.12 16.35 -5.15
C HIS A 37 14.03 16.06 -6.35
N LEU A 38 14.75 14.93 -6.34
CA LEU A 38 15.62 14.54 -7.46
C LEU A 38 14.83 14.32 -8.76
N LEU A 39 13.62 13.76 -8.69
CA LEU A 39 12.73 13.61 -9.85
C LEU A 39 12.28 14.96 -10.40
N SER A 40 11.96 15.91 -9.52
CA SER A 40 11.62 17.29 -9.90
C SER A 40 12.79 17.97 -10.60
N VAL A 41 14.00 17.90 -10.02
CA VAL A 41 15.24 18.42 -10.62
C VAL A 41 15.49 17.79 -12.00
N GLN A 42 15.35 16.47 -12.12
CA GLN A 42 15.51 15.78 -13.41
C GLN A 42 14.52 16.29 -14.46
N SER A 43 13.26 16.50 -14.07
CA SER A 43 12.22 17.02 -14.96
C SER A 43 12.55 18.44 -15.45
N ILE A 44 12.96 19.32 -14.53
CA ILE A 44 13.35 20.70 -14.85
C ILE A 44 14.55 20.73 -15.79
N LEU A 45 15.61 19.97 -15.50
CA LEU A 45 16.81 19.91 -16.36
C LEU A 45 16.48 19.41 -17.76
N ARG A 46 15.64 18.37 -17.88
CA ARG A 46 15.17 17.87 -19.19
C ARG A 46 14.37 18.92 -19.95
N GLY A 47 13.52 19.68 -19.26
CA GLY A 47 12.77 20.80 -19.83
C GLY A 47 13.68 21.91 -20.36
N GLN A 48 14.65 22.34 -19.56
CA GLN A 48 15.65 23.34 -19.94
C GLN A 48 16.49 22.88 -21.13
N MET A 49 16.94 21.63 -21.15
CA MET A 49 17.67 21.07 -22.28
C MET A 49 16.84 21.05 -23.56
N LYS A 50 15.56 20.67 -23.47
CA LYS A 50 14.65 20.65 -24.63
C LYS A 50 14.47 22.05 -25.20
N GLU A 51 14.27 23.04 -24.34
CA GLU A 51 14.11 24.44 -24.75
C GLU A 51 15.40 24.99 -25.37
N ARG A 52 16.57 24.74 -24.77
CA ARG A 52 17.86 25.17 -25.33
C ARG A 52 18.17 24.51 -26.68
N LYS A 53 17.84 23.23 -26.85
CA LYS A 53 17.95 22.55 -28.16
C LYS A 53 17.04 23.20 -29.21
N ARG A 54 15.82 23.57 -28.84
CA ARG A 54 14.88 24.26 -29.73
C ARG A 54 15.40 25.63 -30.16
N GLN A 55 15.84 26.45 -29.20
CA GLN A 55 16.41 27.78 -29.48
C GLN A 55 17.63 27.67 -30.41
N LYS A 56 18.53 26.74 -30.14
CA LYS A 56 19.68 26.48 -31.02
C LYS A 56 19.26 26.10 -32.43
N SER A 57 18.25 25.24 -32.59
CA SER A 57 17.73 24.86 -33.91
C SER A 57 17.13 26.05 -34.67
N GLN A 58 16.37 26.91 -33.99
CA GLN A 58 15.79 28.12 -34.60
C GLN A 58 16.88 29.08 -35.09
N LEU A 59 17.89 29.36 -34.25
CA LEU A 59 19.02 30.20 -34.64
C LEU A 59 19.80 29.62 -35.83
N LEU A 60 19.93 28.29 -35.92
CA LEU A 60 20.59 27.63 -37.05
C LEU A 60 19.79 27.77 -38.36
N GLU A 61 18.46 27.68 -38.28
CA GLU A 61 17.57 27.88 -39.42
C GLU A 61 17.62 29.33 -39.91
N GLU A 62 17.51 30.30 -38.99
CA GLU A 62 17.64 31.74 -39.28
C GLU A 62 19.01 32.07 -39.91
N MET A 63 20.10 31.46 -39.45
CA MET A 63 21.42 31.63 -40.06
C MET A 63 21.50 31.10 -41.50
N VAL A 64 20.79 30.02 -41.83
CA VAL A 64 20.76 29.49 -43.19
C VAL A 64 20.03 30.45 -44.11
N ASP A 65 18.89 30.99 -43.67
CA ASP A 65 18.12 31.98 -44.42
C ASP A 65 18.91 33.28 -44.63
N LEU A 66 19.56 33.79 -43.59
CA LEU A 66 20.42 34.97 -43.68
C LEU A 66 21.59 34.77 -44.64
N ARG A 67 22.20 33.57 -44.66
CA ARG A 67 23.27 33.24 -45.62
C ARG A 67 22.78 33.18 -47.06
N GLU A 68 21.54 32.74 -47.29
CA GLU A 68 20.95 32.75 -48.63
C GLU A 68 20.63 34.18 -49.08
N GLN A 69 20.13 35.03 -48.18
CA GLN A 69 19.90 36.47 -48.45
C GLN A 69 21.19 37.24 -48.72
N ALA A 70 22.28 36.92 -48.00
CA ALA A 70 23.61 37.48 -48.19
C ALA A 70 24.18 37.25 -49.59
N ARG A 71 23.77 36.16 -50.27
CA ARG A 71 24.20 35.85 -51.65
C ARG A 71 23.49 36.68 -52.71
N GLN A 72 22.34 37.27 -52.37
CA GLN A 72 21.45 37.97 -53.30
C GLN A 72 21.57 39.50 -53.24
N THR A 73 22.32 40.05 -52.26
CA THR A 73 22.39 41.49 -51.98
C THR A 73 23.84 42.00 -51.99
N GLU A 74 24.13 43.13 -52.65
CA GLU A 74 25.50 43.69 -52.79
C GLU A 74 26.02 44.38 -51.49
N GLU A 75 25.16 44.80 -50.56
CA GLU A 75 25.53 45.36 -49.26
C GLU A 75 25.31 44.34 -48.12
N ASN A 76 26.39 43.71 -47.65
CA ASN A 76 26.36 42.55 -46.75
C ASN A 76 26.62 42.83 -45.26
N VAL A 77 26.94 44.09 -44.90
CA VAL A 77 27.47 44.41 -43.56
C VAL A 77 26.47 44.12 -42.43
N LEU A 78 25.19 44.43 -42.63
CA LEU A 78 24.13 44.17 -41.65
C LEU A 78 23.86 42.67 -41.48
N ILE A 79 23.80 41.93 -42.59
CA ILE A 79 23.57 40.48 -42.57
C ILE A 79 24.74 39.77 -41.88
N GLU A 80 25.96 40.23 -42.11
CA GLU A 80 27.15 39.67 -41.48
C GLU A 80 27.21 39.96 -39.96
N GLN A 81 26.71 41.11 -39.51
CA GLN A 81 26.52 41.41 -38.08
C GLN A 81 25.46 40.49 -37.43
N GLU A 82 24.33 40.25 -38.09
CA GLU A 82 23.29 39.34 -37.57
C GLU A 82 23.78 37.88 -37.52
N LEU A 83 24.50 37.42 -38.56
CA LEU A 83 25.14 36.11 -38.57
C LEU A 83 26.15 35.94 -37.44
N GLN A 84 26.94 36.99 -37.16
CA GLN A 84 27.88 36.98 -36.03
C GLN A 84 27.13 36.91 -34.70
N ARG A 85 26.03 37.65 -34.52
CA ARG A 85 25.19 37.59 -33.31
C ARG A 85 24.60 36.20 -33.10
N HIS A 86 24.03 35.59 -34.14
CA HIS A 86 23.49 34.24 -34.04
C HIS A 86 24.57 33.21 -33.72
N ARG A 87 25.79 33.37 -34.25
CA ARG A 87 26.93 32.50 -33.92
C ARG A 87 27.30 32.58 -32.44
N GLU A 88 27.32 33.78 -31.87
CA GLU A 88 27.55 34.01 -30.44
C GLU A 88 26.44 33.37 -29.59
N GLN A 89 25.16 33.58 -29.95
CA GLN A 89 24.02 32.98 -29.27
C GLN A 89 24.02 31.44 -29.33
N ILE A 90 24.43 30.86 -30.47
CA ILE A 90 24.58 29.40 -30.61
C ILE A 90 25.70 28.87 -29.72
N ASN A 91 26.82 29.60 -29.61
CA ASN A 91 27.90 29.21 -28.71
C ASN A 91 27.45 29.24 -27.25
N GLU A 92 26.69 30.27 -26.83
CA GLU A 92 26.09 30.33 -25.50
C GLU A 92 25.12 29.15 -25.28
N CYS A 93 24.29 28.83 -26.26
CA CYS A 93 23.41 27.65 -26.21
C CYS A 93 24.19 26.35 -26.04
N ASN A 94 25.33 26.19 -26.74
CA ASN A 94 26.18 25.01 -26.63
C ASN A 94 26.78 24.88 -25.23
N GLN A 95 27.35 25.96 -24.71
CA GLN A 95 27.91 26.00 -23.36
C GLN A 95 26.84 25.65 -22.32
N LYS A 96 25.64 26.23 -22.43
CA LYS A 96 24.54 25.90 -21.51
C LYS A 96 24.08 24.46 -21.64
N LEU A 97 24.07 23.90 -22.84
CA LEU A 97 23.74 22.48 -23.05
C LEU A 97 24.78 21.55 -22.45
N GLU A 98 26.07 21.91 -22.48
CA GLU A 98 27.13 21.16 -21.81
C GLU A 98 26.94 21.18 -20.28
N GLU A 99 26.72 22.36 -19.69
CA GLU A 99 26.44 22.50 -18.25
C GLU A 99 25.20 21.67 -17.81
N LEU A 100 24.13 21.70 -18.60
CA LEU A 100 22.92 20.93 -18.32
C LEU A 100 23.16 19.42 -18.47
N THR A 101 23.99 19.02 -19.45
CA THR A 101 24.34 17.61 -19.64
C THR A 101 25.16 17.12 -18.46
N GLU A 102 26.15 17.90 -18.00
CA GLU A 102 26.96 17.58 -16.84
C GLU A 102 26.11 17.48 -15.56
N ALA A 103 25.18 18.42 -15.33
CA ALA A 103 24.24 18.36 -14.21
C ALA A 103 23.31 17.13 -14.27
N GLN A 104 23.08 16.56 -15.45
CA GLN A 104 22.28 15.36 -15.62
C GLN A 104 23.10 14.07 -15.35
N ILE A 105 24.43 14.13 -15.42
CA ILE A 105 25.30 12.99 -15.13
C ILE A 105 25.12 12.61 -13.65
N GLY A 106 25.01 11.30 -13.38
CA GLY A 106 24.87 10.77 -12.02
C GLY A 106 23.45 10.85 -11.44
N LEU A 107 22.62 11.82 -11.84
CA LEU A 107 21.25 11.97 -11.34
C LEU A 107 20.39 10.68 -11.51
N PRO A 108 20.42 9.96 -12.65
CA PRO A 108 19.72 8.68 -12.77
C PRO A 108 20.21 7.61 -11.79
N THR A 109 21.51 7.62 -11.46
CA THR A 109 22.09 6.64 -10.52
C THR A 109 21.66 6.97 -9.09
N GLN A 110 21.70 8.25 -8.70
CA GLN A 110 21.20 8.70 -7.40
C GLN A 110 19.71 8.39 -7.21
N ILE A 111 18.88 8.66 -8.23
CA ILE A 111 17.45 8.30 -8.21
C ILE A 111 17.28 6.79 -8.03
N TYR A 112 18.05 5.98 -8.75
CA TYR A 112 17.99 4.52 -8.64
C TYR A 112 18.38 4.05 -7.23
N GLU A 113 19.49 4.53 -6.70
CA GLU A 113 20.00 4.15 -5.37
C GLU A 113 19.02 4.55 -4.26
N LEU A 114 18.47 5.76 -4.35
CA LEU A 114 17.52 6.27 -3.37
C LEU A 114 16.18 5.51 -3.44
N ASN A 115 15.65 5.25 -4.64
CA ASN A 115 14.45 4.43 -4.81
C ASN A 115 14.68 2.98 -4.35
N PHE A 116 15.88 2.43 -4.56
CA PHE A 116 16.25 1.11 -4.07
C PHE A 116 16.32 1.07 -2.54
N SER A 117 16.93 2.09 -1.91
CA SER A 117 16.97 2.24 -0.47
C SER A 117 15.57 2.37 0.13
N LEU A 118 14.70 3.19 -0.48
CA LEU A 118 13.32 3.36 -0.06
C LEU A 118 12.53 2.05 -0.14
N MET A 119 12.76 1.27 -1.21
CA MET A 119 12.15 -0.05 -1.40
C MET A 119 12.55 -1.01 -0.28
N LEU A 120 13.84 -1.08 0.06
CA LEU A 120 14.29 -1.97 1.14
C LEU A 120 13.65 -1.62 2.49
N MET A 121 13.56 -0.32 2.82
CA MET A 121 12.94 0.13 4.06
C MET A 121 11.44 -0.16 4.09
N THR A 122 10.75 0.10 2.98
CA THR A 122 9.32 -0.20 2.84
C THR A 122 9.08 -1.71 3.00
N MET A 123 9.90 -2.55 2.36
CA MET A 123 9.78 -4.00 2.44
C MET A 123 10.05 -4.54 3.84
N ASP A 124 11.09 -4.05 4.53
CA ASP A 124 11.39 -4.47 5.90
C ASP A 124 10.21 -4.20 6.84
N LEU A 125 9.59 -3.02 6.72
CA LEU A 125 8.43 -2.66 7.50
C LEU A 125 7.23 -3.57 7.19
N CYS A 126 6.85 -3.69 5.91
CA CYS A 126 5.69 -4.51 5.54
C CYS A 126 5.84 -5.98 5.96
N TYR A 127 7.05 -6.55 5.87
CA TYR A 127 7.28 -7.93 6.32
C TYR A 127 7.20 -8.08 7.84
N ARG A 128 7.69 -7.08 8.59
CA ARG A 128 7.56 -7.06 10.04
C ARG A 128 6.08 -7.04 10.45
N ASP A 129 5.30 -6.15 9.84
CA ASP A 129 3.87 -5.99 10.15
C ASP A 129 3.08 -7.26 9.80
N MET A 130 3.35 -7.85 8.63
CA MET A 130 2.75 -9.14 8.24
C MET A 130 3.10 -10.26 9.21
N GLN A 131 4.35 -10.30 9.69
CA GLN A 131 4.80 -11.32 10.64
C GLN A 131 4.12 -11.14 12.00
N GLU A 132 4.08 -9.92 12.53
CA GLU A 132 3.38 -9.61 13.78
C GLU A 132 1.87 -9.93 13.69
N ASN A 133 1.25 -9.58 12.56
CA ASN A 133 -0.16 -9.89 12.33
C ASN A 133 -0.39 -11.41 12.23
N THR A 134 0.52 -12.15 11.60
CA THR A 134 0.46 -13.62 11.53
C THR A 134 0.52 -14.24 12.93
N ASP A 135 1.36 -13.71 13.81
CA ASP A 135 1.43 -14.17 15.21
C ASP A 135 0.15 -13.82 15.99
N LYS A 136 -0.41 -12.62 15.82
CA LYS A 136 -1.70 -12.23 16.40
C LYS A 136 -2.83 -13.16 15.95
N ILE A 137 -2.88 -13.50 14.66
CA ILE A 137 -3.84 -14.47 14.10
C ILE A 137 -3.65 -15.84 14.74
N ARG A 138 -2.41 -16.31 14.87
CA ARG A 138 -2.10 -17.62 15.48
C ARG A 138 -2.56 -17.70 16.93
N LEU A 139 -2.25 -16.68 17.73
CA LEU A 139 -2.69 -16.60 19.12
C LEU A 139 -4.22 -16.55 19.23
N SER A 140 -4.88 -15.77 18.37
CA SER A 140 -6.34 -15.69 18.33
C SER A 140 -6.97 -17.05 18.00
N ASN A 141 -6.41 -17.77 17.02
CA ASN A 141 -6.89 -19.10 16.64
C ASN A 141 -6.77 -20.11 17.78
N GLU A 142 -5.64 -20.10 18.51
CA GLU A 142 -5.46 -20.99 19.65
C GLU A 142 -6.46 -20.66 20.76
N TRP A 143 -6.66 -19.37 21.07
CA TRP A 143 -7.66 -18.96 22.05
C TRP A 143 -9.08 -19.38 21.65
N ILE A 144 -9.49 -19.15 20.39
CA ILE A 144 -10.79 -19.59 19.86
C ILE A 144 -10.95 -21.11 20.01
N ARG A 145 -9.90 -21.88 19.71
CA ARG A 145 -9.91 -23.33 19.87
C ARG A 145 -10.18 -23.73 21.32
N GLN A 146 -9.48 -23.12 22.28
CA GLN A 146 -9.66 -23.43 23.69
C GLN A 146 -11.07 -23.07 24.17
N VAL A 147 -11.56 -21.88 23.83
CA VAL A 147 -12.92 -21.46 24.18
C VAL A 147 -13.97 -22.41 23.59
N ARG A 148 -13.81 -22.89 22.35
CA ARG A 148 -14.72 -23.88 21.76
C ARG A 148 -14.75 -25.20 22.53
N ILE A 149 -13.60 -25.66 23.03
CA ILE A 149 -13.53 -26.88 23.84
C ILE A 149 -14.26 -26.67 25.18
N GLU A 150 -14.00 -25.56 25.86
CA GLU A 150 -14.65 -25.26 27.14
C GLU A 150 -16.16 -25.05 26.98
N LEU A 151 -16.60 -24.38 25.91
CA LEU A 151 -18.01 -24.22 25.59
C LEU A 151 -18.70 -25.58 25.39
N LYS A 152 -18.07 -26.51 24.66
CA LYS A 152 -18.62 -27.87 24.49
C LYS A 152 -18.74 -28.61 25.82
N LYS A 153 -17.74 -28.51 26.70
CA LYS A 153 -17.80 -29.11 28.04
C LYS A 153 -18.94 -28.51 28.89
N GLN A 154 -19.10 -27.19 28.86
CA GLN A 154 -20.16 -26.52 29.60
C GLN A 154 -21.54 -26.88 29.08
N LEU A 155 -21.69 -27.03 27.76
CA LEU A 155 -22.94 -27.47 27.16
C LEU A 155 -23.33 -28.88 27.64
N ILE A 156 -22.38 -29.81 27.67
CA ILE A 156 -22.62 -31.18 28.20
C ILE A 156 -23.02 -31.13 29.67
N ARG A 157 -22.29 -30.40 30.51
CA ARG A 157 -22.61 -30.26 31.95
C ARG A 157 -24.00 -29.66 32.18
N LYS A 158 -24.38 -28.68 31.36
CA LYS A 158 -25.71 -28.09 31.37
C LYS A 158 -26.77 -29.16 31.07
N GLN A 159 -26.59 -29.92 29.97
CA GLN A 159 -27.51 -31.00 29.58
C GLN A 159 -27.61 -32.11 30.64
N GLU A 160 -26.48 -32.52 31.23
CA GLU A 160 -26.45 -33.50 32.33
C GLU A 160 -27.24 -33.00 33.55
N SER A 161 -27.12 -31.71 33.88
CA SER A 161 -27.84 -31.09 35.00
C SER A 161 -29.35 -30.98 34.72
N GLU A 162 -29.74 -30.58 33.51
CA GLU A 162 -31.13 -30.55 33.06
C GLU A 162 -31.76 -31.95 33.12
N PHE A 163 -31.02 -32.97 32.64
CA PHE A 163 -31.47 -34.35 32.70
C PHE A 163 -31.59 -34.87 34.13
N HIS A 164 -30.63 -34.55 35.00
CA HIS A 164 -30.68 -34.93 36.41
C HIS A 164 -31.88 -34.32 37.13
N ASN A 165 -32.14 -33.03 36.92
CA ASN A 165 -33.32 -32.35 37.47
C ASN A 165 -34.62 -33.00 37.00
N TYR A 166 -34.71 -33.30 35.70
CA TYR A 166 -35.85 -34.00 35.13
C TYR A 166 -36.06 -35.39 35.76
N GLN A 167 -34.99 -36.18 35.91
CA GLN A 167 -35.08 -37.50 36.54
C GLN A 167 -35.55 -37.43 37.99
N ILE A 168 -35.03 -36.48 38.78
CA ILE A 168 -35.48 -36.27 40.16
C ILE A 168 -36.98 -35.99 40.19
N TYR A 169 -37.44 -35.07 39.33
CA TYR A 169 -38.85 -34.72 39.25
C TYR A 169 -39.73 -35.91 38.86
N GLN A 170 -39.30 -36.69 37.86
CA GLN A 170 -40.01 -37.91 37.47
C GLN A 170 -40.08 -38.94 38.61
N TYR A 171 -38.96 -39.18 39.32
CA TYR A 171 -38.95 -40.09 40.48
C TYR A 171 -39.85 -39.60 41.61
N MET A 172 -39.91 -38.29 41.84
CA MET A 172 -40.83 -37.72 42.82
C MET A 172 -42.29 -37.98 42.45
N HIS A 173 -42.67 -37.81 41.18
CA HIS A 173 -43.98 -38.18 40.66
C HIS A 173 -44.29 -39.68 40.84
N ASP A 174 -43.35 -40.55 40.47
CA ASP A 174 -43.52 -42.00 40.55
C ASP A 174 -43.68 -42.50 42.01
N ILE A 175 -43.00 -41.88 42.98
CA ILE A 175 -43.02 -42.30 44.40
C ILE A 175 -44.20 -41.72 45.15
N PHE A 176 -44.45 -40.41 45.02
CA PHE A 176 -45.41 -39.68 45.85
C PHE A 176 -46.78 -39.48 45.18
N GLY A 177 -46.84 -39.64 43.85
CA GLY A 177 -48.05 -39.43 43.06
C GLY A 177 -48.28 -37.96 42.72
N PRO A 178 -49.01 -37.69 41.62
CA PRO A 178 -49.17 -36.35 41.06
C PRO A 178 -49.85 -35.37 42.01
N GLU A 179 -50.86 -35.81 42.77
CA GLU A 179 -51.61 -34.97 43.71
C GLU A 179 -50.73 -34.38 44.83
N VAL A 180 -49.69 -35.09 45.25
CA VAL A 180 -48.76 -34.62 46.29
C VAL A 180 -47.73 -33.66 45.69
N ILE A 181 -47.21 -33.96 44.50
CA ILE A 181 -46.22 -33.11 43.83
C ILE A 181 -46.82 -31.77 43.38
N ASP A 182 -48.05 -31.76 42.88
CA ASP A 182 -48.77 -30.56 42.46
C ASP A 182 -48.91 -29.51 43.60
N VAL A 183 -48.93 -29.95 44.86
CA VAL A 183 -48.97 -29.07 46.04
C VAL A 183 -47.63 -28.34 46.25
N PHE A 184 -46.51 -28.96 45.84
CA PHE A 184 -45.16 -28.41 45.98
C PHE A 184 -44.65 -27.68 44.72
N ASP A 185 -45.31 -27.82 43.57
CA ASP A 185 -44.93 -27.20 42.29
C ASP A 185 -45.22 -25.69 42.18
N LEU A 186 -45.50 -25.00 43.29
CA LEU A 186 -45.79 -23.56 43.32
C LEU A 186 -44.55 -22.67 43.16
N GLU A 187 -43.33 -23.20 43.36
CA GLU A 187 -42.06 -22.44 43.29
C GLU A 187 -41.07 -22.92 42.20
N TYR A 188 -41.23 -24.13 41.67
CA TYR A 188 -40.35 -24.68 40.63
C TYR A 188 -41.17 -25.02 39.39
N ASP A 189 -40.76 -24.51 38.23
CA ASP A 189 -41.41 -24.80 36.94
C ASP A 189 -40.60 -25.90 36.22
N PRO A 190 -41.08 -27.16 36.26
CA PRO A 190 -40.35 -28.31 35.72
C PRO A 190 -40.28 -28.31 34.19
N GLU A 191 -41.18 -27.61 33.49
CA GLU A 191 -41.16 -27.53 32.02
C GLU A 191 -40.07 -26.56 31.49
N LYS A 192 -39.64 -25.58 32.30
CA LYS A 192 -38.60 -24.61 31.92
C LYS A 192 -37.20 -25.21 31.75
N TRP A 193 -36.91 -26.32 32.41
CA TRP A 193 -35.59 -26.97 32.42
C TRP A 193 -35.63 -28.39 31.87
N HIS A 194 -36.71 -28.73 31.17
CA HIS A 194 -36.85 -30.01 30.52
C HIS A 194 -35.74 -30.16 29.46
N PRO A 195 -35.00 -31.29 29.42
CA PRO A 195 -33.99 -31.51 28.41
C PRO A 195 -34.60 -31.35 27.02
N VAL A 196 -34.09 -30.39 26.23
CA VAL A 196 -34.43 -30.32 24.81
C VAL A 196 -33.68 -31.47 24.14
N LEU A 197 -34.43 -32.51 23.78
CA LEU A 197 -33.94 -33.54 22.89
C LEU A 197 -33.81 -32.87 21.51
N ASP A 198 -32.60 -32.44 21.14
CA ASP A 198 -32.32 -32.08 19.75
C ASP A 198 -32.55 -33.33 18.90
N ASP A 199 -33.73 -33.42 18.27
CA ASP A 199 -34.02 -34.39 17.23
C ASP A 199 -32.94 -34.25 16.17
N LYS A 200 -32.08 -35.27 16.04
CA LYS A 200 -31.19 -35.40 14.89
C LYS A 200 -32.03 -35.26 13.63
N PRO A 201 -31.57 -34.52 12.60
CA PRO A 201 -32.25 -34.55 11.31
C PRO A 201 -32.29 -35.99 10.84
N ALA A 202 -33.50 -36.48 10.57
CA ALA A 202 -33.74 -37.74 9.91
C ALA A 202 -32.81 -37.80 8.69
N SER A 203 -31.88 -38.75 8.71
CA SER A 203 -31.09 -39.14 7.56
C SER A 203 -32.04 -39.39 6.39
N GLY A 204 -31.96 -38.52 5.38
CA GLY A 204 -32.73 -38.63 4.15
C GLY A 204 -32.46 -39.95 3.45
N GLY A 205 -33.55 -40.63 3.10
CA GLY A 205 -33.60 -41.57 1.99
C GLY A 205 -33.96 -40.86 0.69
#